data_AF-A0A972IBQ9-F1
#
_entry.id   AF-A0A972IBQ9-F1
#
_cell.length_a   1.000
_cell.length_b   1.000
_cell.length_c   1.000
_cell.angle_alpha   90.00
_cell.angle_beta   90.00
_cell.angle_gamma   90.00
#
_symmetry.space_group_name_H-M   'P 1'
#
loop_
_entity.id
_entity.type
_entity.pdbx_description
1 polymer ?
#
loop_
_entity_poly.entity_id
_entity_poly.type
_entity_poly.pdbx_seq_one_letter_code
_entity_poly.pdbx_strand_id
1 'polypeptide(L)' 'MSDVRWSADAKKRLEKVPFFVRPFVRKRAETEARARGMGEVTTELLDELKSKEHRGG' A
#
# COMPACT_ATOMS: atom_id res chain seq x y z
N MET A 1 -2.38 18.58 -3.56
CA MET A 1 -2.37 17.12 -3.76
C MET A 1 -1.51 16.53 -2.65
N SER A 2 -2.12 15.88 -1.66
CA SER A 2 -1.40 15.38 -0.48
C SER A 2 -0.71 14.07 -0.84
N ASP A 3 0.50 14.14 -1.37
CA ASP A 3 1.33 12.95 -1.65
C ASP A 3 1.56 12.20 -0.34
N VAL A 4 1.01 10.99 -0.23
CA VAL A 4 1.25 10.15 0.94
C VAL A 4 2.65 9.59 0.79
N ARG A 5 3.51 9.80 1.80
CA ARG A 5 4.88 9.32 1.76
C ARG A 5 4.89 7.79 1.78
N TRP A 6 5.90 7.18 1.19
CA TRP A 6 6.08 5.72 1.24
C TRP A 6 7.40 5.41 1.92
N SER A 7 7.34 4.60 2.97
CA SER A 7 8.54 4.12 3.65
C SER A 7 9.37 3.26 2.69
N ALA A 8 10.69 3.20 2.90
CA ALA A 8 11.58 2.44 2.02
C ALA A 8 11.20 0.96 1.91
N ASP A 9 10.76 0.35 3.03
CA ASP A 9 10.31 -1.04 3.07
C ASP A 9 9.00 -1.25 2.27
N ALA A 10 8.10 -0.26 2.32
CA ALA A 10 6.83 -0.29 1.58
C ALA A 10 7.06 -0.21 0.07
N LYS A 11 8.02 0.63 -0.35
CA LYS A 11 8.46 0.68 -1.75
C LYS A 11 9.05 -0.65 -2.20
N LYS A 12 9.92 -1.29 -1.42
CA LYS A 12 10.49 -2.61 -1.75
C LYS A 12 9.41 -3.67 -1.94
N ARG A 13 8.35 -3.67 -1.13
CA ARG A 13 7.21 -4.58 -1.34
C ARG A 13 6.44 -4.24 -2.61
N LEU A 14 6.20 -2.95 -2.88
CA LEU A 14 5.53 -2.49 -4.09
C LEU A 14 6.32 -2.85 -5.36
N GLU A 15 7.64 -2.88 -5.30
CA GLU A 15 8.52 -3.31 -6.41
C GLU A 15 8.38 -4.80 -6.73
N LYS A 16 8.02 -5.64 -5.75
CA LYS A 16 7.71 -7.05 -5.97
C LYS A 16 6.35 -7.28 -6.63
N VAL A 17 5.47 -6.27 -6.60
CA VAL A 17 4.14 -6.34 -7.22
C VAL A 17 4.28 -6.13 -8.73
N PRO A 18 3.62 -6.94 -9.57
CA PRO A 18 3.63 -6.74 -11.02
C PRO A 18 3.16 -5.33 -11.43
N PHE A 19 3.75 -4.79 -12.49
CA PHE A 19 3.55 -3.39 -12.90
C PHE A 19 2.08 -3.00 -13.14
N PHE A 20 1.24 -3.94 -13.60
CA PHE A 20 -0.19 -3.72 -13.85
C PHE A 20 -1.02 -3.61 -12.57
N VAL A 21 -0.61 -4.28 -11.48
CA VAL A 21 -1.28 -4.21 -10.16
C VAL A 21 -0.67 -3.12 -9.28
N ARG A 22 0.59 -2.74 -9.54
CA ARG A 22 1.33 -1.70 -8.80
C ARG A 22 0.55 -0.40 -8.57
N PRO A 23 -0.08 0.24 -9.59
CA PRO A 23 -0.87 1.45 -9.38
C PRO A 23 -2.13 1.18 -8.54
N PHE A 24 -2.70 -0.03 -8.60
CA PHE A 24 -3.87 -0.40 -7.80
C PHE A 24 -3.53 -0.54 -6.31
N VAL A 25 -2.46 -1.28 -5.99
CA VAL A 25 -1.94 -1.41 -4.62
C VAL A 25 -1.53 -0.05 -4.07
N ARG A 26 -0.83 0.75 -4.87
CA ARG A 26 -0.42 2.09 -4.47
C ARG A 26 -1.64 2.95 -4.11
N LYS A 27 -2.65 3.01 -4.98
CA LYS A 27 -3.88 3.80 -4.73
C LYS A 27 -4.65 3.31 -3.51
N ARG A 28 -4.76 1.98 -3.32
CA ARG A 28 -5.40 1.39 -2.13
C ARG A 28 -4.67 1.81 -0.86
N ALA A 29 -3.35 1.66 -0.82
CA ALA A 29 -2.53 2.06 0.32
C ALA A 29 -2.61 3.55 0.62
N GLU A 30 -2.54 4.42 -0.39
CA GLU A 30 -2.70 5.85 -0.20
C GLU A 30 -4.08 6.23 0.33
N THR A 31 -5.14 5.55 -0.14
CA THR A 31 -6.51 5.77 0.33
C THR A 31 -6.67 5.34 1.78
N GLU A 32 -6.15 4.17 2.13
CA GLU A 32 -6.25 3.62 3.48
C GLU A 32 -5.42 4.44 4.48
N ALA A 33 -4.22 4.86 4.09
CA ALA A 33 -3.40 5.76 4.89
C ALA A 33 -4.13 7.07 5.16
N ARG A 34 -4.72 7.70 4.14
CA ARG A 34 -5.52 8.92 4.30
C ARG A 34 -6.76 8.70 5.18
N ALA A 35 -7.46 7.59 5.00
CA ALA A 35 -8.63 7.24 5.81
C ALA A 35 -8.29 7.11 7.30
N ARG A 36 -7.07 6.63 7.59
CA ARG A 36 -6.53 6.52 8.96
C ARG A 36 -5.84 7.79 9.46
N GLY A 37 -5.79 8.86 8.66
CA GLY A 37 -5.05 10.09 8.98
C GLY A 37 -3.52 9.93 8.93
N MET A 38 -3.02 8.85 8.33
CA MET A 38 -1.60 8.59 8.15
C MET A 38 -1.07 9.31 6.90
N GLY A 39 -0.03 10.12 7.09
CA GLY A 39 0.69 10.78 6.00
C GLY A 39 1.75 9.90 5.33
N GLU A 40 1.94 8.67 5.82
CA GLU A 40 2.95 7.73 5.33
C GLU A 40 2.38 6.30 5.22
N VAL A 41 2.62 5.64 4.08
CA VAL A 41 2.37 4.22 3.84
C VAL A 41 3.55 3.41 4.35
N THR A 42 3.29 2.65 5.42
CA THR A 42 4.22 1.70 6.02
C THR A 42 3.98 0.28 5.51
N THR A 43 4.88 -0.65 5.82
CA THR A 43 4.68 -2.05 5.45
C THR A 43 3.61 -2.75 6.25
N GLU A 44 3.31 -2.33 7.47
CA GLU A 44 2.14 -2.82 8.22
C GLU A 44 0.84 -2.54 7.45
N LEU A 45 0.66 -1.32 6.94
CA LEU A 45 -0.52 -0.98 6.15
C LEU A 45 -0.63 -1.86 4.89
N LEU A 46 0.48 -2.07 4.19
CA LEU A 46 0.52 -2.97 3.03
C LEU A 46 0.25 -4.43 3.39
N ASP A 47 0.74 -4.88 4.55
CA ASP A 47 0.52 -6.23 5.04
C ASP A 47 -0.95 -6.47 5.41
N GLU A 48 -1.59 -5.50 6.05
CA GLU A 48 -3.03 -5.52 6.32
C GLU A 48 -3.86 -5.55 5.03
N LEU A 49 -3.49 -4.74 4.03
CA LEU A 49 -4.16 -4.71 2.73
C LEU A 49 -3.98 -6.04 1.98
N LYS A 50 -2.76 -6.59 1.97
CA LYS A 50 -2.45 -7.86 1.32
C LYS A 50 -3.13 -9.04 2.00
N SER A 51 -3.20 -9.04 3.33
CA SER A 51 -3.87 -10.07 4.13
C SER A 51 -5.37 -10.12 3.87
N LYS A 52 -6.00 -8.98 3.58
CA LYS A 52 -7.40 -8.93 3.12
C LYS A 52 -7.60 -9.52 1.72
N GLU A 53 -6.58 -9.46 0.85
CA GLU A 53 -6.64 -9.96 -0.53
C GLU A 53 -6.32 -11.47 -0.66
N HIS A 54 -5.62 -12.08 0.30
CA HIS A 54 -5.26 -13.51 0.25
C HIS A 54 -6.29 -14.46 0.89
N ARG A 55 -7.44 -13.96 1.37
CA ARG A 55 -8.53 -14.81 1.90
C ARG A 55 -9.46 -15.34 0.81
N GLY A 56 -8.89 -15.72 -0.33
CA GLY A 56 -9.61 -16.24 -1.49
C GLY A 56 -8.83 -17.35 -2.19
N GLY A 57 -8.17 -18.22 -1.40
CA GLY A 57 -7.67 -19.52 -1.85
C GLY A 57 -8.64 -20.61 -1.44
#